data_AF-A0A975PJX8-F1
#
_entry.id   AF-A0A975PJX8-F1
#
_cell.length_a   1.000
_cell.length_b   1.000
_cell.length_c   1.000
_cell.angle_alpha   90.00
_cell.angle_beta   90.00
_cell.angle_gamma   90.00
#
_symmetry.space_group_name_H-M   'P 1'
#
loop_
_entity.id
_entity.type
_entity.pdbx_description
1 polymer ?
#
loop_
_entity_poly.entity_id
_entity_poly.type
_entity_poly.pdbx_seq_one_letter_code
_entity_poly.pdbx_strand_id
1 'polypeptide(L)'
;MNKLEFLNTLERYLKCIGKQDRDKFIRYYEEMIEDYKEDGCKEVDAIEKVGNPRDIADTILLEQEDMIIKVPSTGSKVINKVLLILGFPLWGSLALSAMLFVLSACIVMWSFPFVTGVSAISFFIGSLVSILGAPFVMVETLPVGIVQLGLGIAFMGLSILLALITTYLYKKLVGIMKTFRSKLGRVINEKVVRI
;
A
#
# COMPACT_ATOMS: atom_id res chain seq x y z
N MET A 1 4.70 59.20 -14.04
CA MET A 1 3.99 58.00 -14.54
C MET A 1 2.52 58.19 -14.23
N ASN A 2 1.62 57.69 -15.07
CA ASN A 2 0.18 57.70 -14.77
C ASN A 2 -0.23 56.46 -13.93
N LYS A 3 -1.37 56.49 -13.22
CA LYS A 3 -1.86 55.38 -12.37
C LYS A 3 -1.84 54.04 -13.12
N LEU A 4 -2.34 54.04 -14.36
CA LEU A 4 -2.40 52.86 -15.22
C LEU A 4 -1.01 52.33 -15.61
N GLU A 5 -0.03 53.21 -15.81
CA GLU A 5 1.34 52.80 -16.15
C GLU A 5 2.03 52.17 -14.94
N PHE A 6 1.79 52.69 -13.74
CA PHE A 6 2.31 52.16 -12.50
C PHE A 6 1.80 50.73 -12.25
N LEU A 7 0.47 50.54 -12.28
CA LEU A 7 -0.14 49.23 -12.02
C LEU A 7 0.25 48.18 -13.08
N ASN A 8 0.30 48.57 -14.36
CA ASN A 8 0.75 47.66 -15.43
C ASN A 8 2.23 47.27 -15.28
N THR A 9 3.07 48.20 -14.82
CA THR A 9 4.48 47.93 -14.54
C THR A 9 4.64 46.97 -13.35
N LEU A 10 3.89 47.21 -12.27
CA LEU A 10 3.85 46.33 -11.10
C LEU A 10 3.33 44.92 -11.47
N GLU A 11 2.28 44.84 -12.30
CA GLU A 11 1.73 43.56 -12.78
C GLU A 11 2.76 42.78 -13.59
N ARG A 12 3.56 43.47 -14.42
CA ARG A 12 4.64 42.86 -15.20
C ARG A 12 5.74 42.28 -14.31
N TYR A 13 6.12 42.96 -13.24
CA TYR A 13 7.12 42.46 -12.29
C TYR A 13 6.57 41.31 -11.43
N LEU A 14 5.29 41.34 -11.07
CA LEU A 14 4.61 40.28 -10.31
C LEU A 14 4.14 39.08 -11.16
N LYS A 15 4.54 38.98 -12.43
CA LYS A 15 4.18 37.84 -13.32
C LYS A 15 4.64 36.48 -12.79
N CYS A 16 5.69 36.44 -11.98
CA CYS A 16 6.22 35.22 -11.39
C CYS A 16 5.32 34.64 -10.28
N ILE A 17 4.40 35.43 -9.72
CA ILE A 17 3.46 35.01 -8.68
C ILE A 17 2.16 34.49 -9.31
N GLY A 18 1.47 33.58 -8.61
CA GLY A 18 0.16 33.05 -9.03
C GLY A 18 -0.85 34.16 -9.35
N LYS A 19 -1.72 33.92 -10.34
CA LYS A 19 -2.66 34.94 -10.85
C LYS A 19 -3.51 35.57 -9.74
N GLN A 20 -3.98 34.75 -8.80
CA GLN A 20 -4.89 35.17 -7.73
C GLN A 20 -4.22 36.13 -6.74
N ASP A 21 -2.97 35.87 -6.36
CA ASP A 21 -2.21 36.74 -5.45
C ASP A 21 -1.78 38.03 -6.16
N ARG A 22 -1.37 37.94 -7.44
CA ARG A 22 -1.07 39.12 -8.25
C ARG A 22 -2.27 40.08 -8.30
N ASP A 23 -3.46 39.60 -8.62
CA ASP A 23 -4.67 40.44 -8.68
C ASP A 23 -5.01 41.06 -7.31
N LYS A 24 -4.64 40.41 -6.21
CA LYS A 24 -4.84 40.93 -4.85
C LYS A 24 -3.88 42.08 -4.55
N PHE A 25 -2.59 41.92 -4.86
CA PHE A 25 -1.59 42.98 -4.68
C PHE A 25 -1.88 44.19 -5.58
N ILE A 26 -2.24 43.95 -6.84
CA ILE A 26 -2.61 45.05 -7.76
C ILE A 26 -3.80 45.86 -7.22
N ARG A 27 -4.85 45.20 -6.73
CA ARG A 27 -5.99 45.88 -6.10
C ARG A 27 -5.61 46.66 -4.84
N TYR A 28 -4.75 46.10 -4.00
CA TYR A 28 -4.30 46.79 -2.78
C TYR A 28 -3.56 48.09 -3.08
N TYR A 29 -2.63 48.07 -4.04
CA TYR A 29 -1.92 49.29 -4.44
C TYR A 29 -2.80 50.25 -5.25
N GLU A 30 -3.80 49.73 -5.96
CA GLU A 30 -4.81 50.56 -6.62
C GLU A 30 -5.66 51.34 -5.61
N GLU A 31 -6.17 50.67 -4.58
CA GLU A 31 -6.95 51.27 -3.48
C GLU A 31 -6.11 52.30 -2.72
N MET A 32 -4.84 51.96 -2.43
CA MET A 32 -3.93 52.88 -1.75
C MET A 32 -3.65 54.16 -2.56
N ILE A 33 -3.54 54.06 -3.90
CA ILE A 33 -3.38 55.23 -4.78
C ILE A 33 -4.67 56.06 -4.83
N GLU A 34 -5.83 55.41 -4.77
CA GLU A 34 -7.14 56.08 -4.73
C GLU A 34 -7.35 56.82 -3.41
N ASP A 35 -6.98 56.23 -2.27
CA ASP A 35 -7.05 56.89 -0.96
C ASP A 35 -6.22 58.18 -0.94
N TYR A 36 -4.98 58.14 -1.46
CA TYR A 36 -4.15 59.34 -1.56
C TYR A 36 -4.73 60.41 -2.48
N LYS A 37 -5.46 60.00 -3.52
CA LYS A 37 -6.14 60.92 -4.43
C LYS A 37 -7.38 61.55 -3.76
N GLU A 38 -8.12 60.79 -2.97
CA GLU A 38 -9.27 61.27 -2.19
C GLU A 38 -8.85 62.26 -1.08
N ASP A 39 -7.68 62.06 -0.47
CA ASP A 39 -7.06 63.00 0.47
C ASP A 39 -6.52 64.30 -0.17
N GLY A 40 -6.77 64.50 -1.47
CA GLY A 40 -6.45 65.72 -2.20
C GLY A 40 -5.05 65.78 -2.81
N CYS A 41 -4.31 64.66 -2.85
CA CYS A 41 -3.04 64.60 -3.59
C CYS A 41 -3.29 64.48 -5.09
N LYS A 42 -2.47 65.17 -5.90
CA LYS A 42 -2.46 64.95 -7.35
C LYS A 42 -1.92 63.54 -7.63
N GLU A 43 -2.43 62.88 -8.67
CA GLU A 43 -2.06 61.50 -9.01
C GLU A 43 -0.55 61.24 -9.11
N VAL A 44 0.22 62.25 -9.55
CA VAL A 44 1.68 62.16 -9.66
C VAL A 44 2.38 62.10 -8.29
N ASP A 45 1.85 62.83 -7.30
CA ASP A 45 2.36 62.91 -5.92
C ASP A 45 1.99 61.65 -5.12
N ALA A 46 0.77 61.12 -5.35
CA ALA A 46 0.32 59.86 -4.78
C ALA A 46 1.23 58.68 -5.20
N ILE A 47 1.61 58.61 -6.48
CA ILE A 47 2.50 57.55 -7.01
C ILE A 47 3.93 57.69 -6.43
N GLU A 48 4.40 58.92 -6.21
CA GLU A 48 5.70 59.17 -5.60
C GLU A 48 5.74 58.74 -4.12
N LYS A 49 4.64 58.95 -3.38
CA LYS A 49 4.49 58.48 -1.99
C LYS A 49 4.38 56.97 -1.86
N VAL A 50 3.72 56.31 -2.82
CA VAL A 50 3.60 54.84 -2.87
C VAL A 50 4.96 54.18 -3.12
N GLY A 51 5.83 54.81 -3.90
CA GLY A 51 7.19 54.34 -4.17
C GLY A 51 7.36 53.75 -5.58
N ASN A 52 8.52 53.14 -5.84
CA ASN A 52 8.83 52.58 -7.15
C ASN A 52 8.17 51.20 -7.34
N PRO A 53 7.47 50.95 -8.45
CA PRO A 53 6.81 49.65 -8.69
C PRO A 53 7.79 48.47 -8.73
N ARG A 54 9.08 48.72 -8.99
CA ARG A 54 10.12 47.69 -8.96
C ARG A 54 10.50 47.29 -7.54
N ASP A 55 10.75 48.25 -6.66
CA ASP A 55 11.15 48.00 -5.27
C ASP A 55 10.01 47.34 -4.48
N ILE A 56 8.77 47.73 -4.79
CA ILE A 56 7.55 47.11 -4.26
C ILE A 56 7.46 45.65 -4.70
N ALA A 57 7.69 45.38 -5.99
CA ALA A 57 7.65 44.00 -6.51
C ALA A 57 8.73 43.12 -5.87
N ASP A 58 9.95 43.64 -5.73
CA ASP A 58 11.06 42.90 -5.09
C ASP A 58 10.75 42.62 -3.61
N THR A 59 10.15 43.57 -2.89
CA THR A 59 9.73 43.38 -1.49
C THR A 59 8.66 42.28 -1.37
N ILE A 60 7.63 42.31 -2.21
CA ILE A 60 6.55 41.31 -2.24
C ILE A 60 7.10 39.92 -2.57
N LEU A 61 8.06 39.84 -3.51
CA LEU A 61 8.68 38.58 -3.91
C LEU A 61 9.54 38.00 -2.78
N LEU A 62 10.30 38.84 -2.06
CA LEU A 62 11.10 38.41 -0.90
C LEU A 62 10.22 37.95 0.27
N GLU A 63 9.15 38.67 0.59
CA GLU A 63 8.19 38.26 1.63
C GLU A 63 7.47 36.96 1.28
N GLN A 64 7.22 36.72 -0.01
CA GLN A 64 6.67 35.46 -0.49
C GLN A 64 7.69 34.33 -0.40
N GLU A 65 8.97 34.55 -0.74
CA GLU A 65 10.03 33.54 -0.62
C GLU A 65 10.28 33.10 0.84
N ASP A 66 10.25 34.03 1.80
CA ASP A 66 10.40 33.72 3.23
C ASP A 66 9.18 32.97 3.80
N MET A 67 8.01 33.10 3.18
CA MET A 67 6.82 32.28 3.48
C MET A 67 6.82 30.91 2.77
N ILE A 68 7.75 30.65 1.85
CA ILE A 68 7.99 29.32 1.26
C ILE A 68 8.90 28.47 2.19
N ILE A 69 8.81 28.67 3.51
CA ILE A 69 9.21 27.60 4.44
C ILE A 69 8.14 26.51 4.38
N LYS A 70 8.38 25.54 3.49
CA LYS A 70 7.94 24.13 3.53
C LYS A 70 6.65 23.87 4.31
N VAL A 71 5.51 24.18 3.72
CA VAL A 71 4.27 23.47 4.02
C VAL A 71 3.78 22.88 2.71
N PRO A 72 3.94 21.56 2.48
CA PRO A 72 3.40 20.95 1.28
C PRO A 72 1.88 21.02 1.37
N SER A 73 1.31 21.94 0.60
CA SER A 73 -0.12 21.98 0.32
C SER A 73 -0.50 20.66 -0.36
N THR A 74 -1.11 19.80 0.44
CA THR A 74 -1.83 18.59 0.05
C THR A 74 -2.90 18.99 -0.98
N GLY A 75 -2.57 18.92 -2.27
CA GLY A 75 -3.55 19.25 -3.32
C GLY A 75 -3.06 19.24 -4.76
N SER A 76 -1.75 19.26 -5.02
CA SER A 76 -1.23 19.18 -6.39
C SER A 76 -1.07 17.74 -6.85
N LYS A 77 -1.71 17.39 -7.99
CA LYS A 77 -1.50 16.11 -8.71
C LYS A 77 -0.01 15.82 -8.99
N VAL A 78 0.85 16.85 -8.99
CA VAL A 78 2.29 16.74 -9.17
C VAL A 78 2.98 16.29 -7.89
N ILE A 79 2.61 16.82 -6.72
CA ILE A 79 3.09 16.33 -5.41
C ILE A 79 2.69 14.87 -5.23
N ASN A 80 1.45 14.51 -5.60
CA ASN A 80 1.01 13.12 -5.51
C ASN A 80 1.80 12.20 -6.46
N LYS A 81 2.13 12.65 -7.69
CA LYS A 81 2.98 11.87 -8.61
C LYS A 81 4.42 11.76 -8.13
N VAL A 82 5.01 12.83 -7.61
CA VAL A 82 6.38 12.83 -7.06
C VAL A 82 6.43 11.97 -5.80
N LEU A 83 5.44 12.05 -4.92
CA LEU A 83 5.30 11.18 -3.76
C LEU A 83 5.03 9.73 -4.16
N LEU A 84 4.32 9.49 -5.26
CA LEU A 84 4.13 8.14 -5.82
C LEU A 84 5.42 7.58 -6.44
N ILE A 85 6.26 8.42 -7.05
CA ILE A 85 7.55 8.03 -7.66
C ILE A 85 8.62 7.82 -6.60
N LEU A 86 8.72 8.71 -5.61
CA LEU A 86 9.62 8.58 -4.47
C LEU A 86 9.13 7.50 -3.49
N GLY A 87 7.82 7.29 -3.45
CA GLY A 87 7.18 6.17 -2.80
C GLY A 87 7.25 4.89 -3.63
N PHE A 88 7.53 4.93 -4.94
CA PHE A 88 7.53 3.73 -5.80
C PHE A 88 8.50 2.63 -5.30
N PRO A 89 9.71 2.98 -4.81
CA PRO A 89 10.57 2.03 -4.09
C PRO A 89 9.89 1.42 -2.85
N LEU A 90 9.10 2.21 -2.12
CA LEU A 90 8.35 1.79 -0.93
C LEU A 90 7.11 0.95 -1.28
N TRP A 91 6.32 1.35 -2.28
CA TRP A 91 5.16 0.59 -2.78
C TRP A 91 5.60 -0.73 -3.39
N GLY A 92 6.72 -0.75 -4.13
CA GLY A 92 7.32 -1.98 -4.65
C GLY A 92 7.76 -2.92 -3.53
N SER A 93 8.48 -2.40 -2.53
CA SER A 93 8.92 -3.21 -1.38
C SER A 93 7.75 -3.70 -0.53
N LEU A 94 6.72 -2.87 -0.34
CA LEU A 94 5.53 -3.22 0.44
C LEU A 94 4.64 -4.23 -0.30
N ALA A 95 4.46 -4.07 -1.62
CA ALA A 95 3.76 -5.03 -2.45
C ALA A 95 4.50 -6.37 -2.50
N LEU A 96 5.82 -6.34 -2.61
CA LEU A 96 6.67 -7.54 -2.55
C LEU A 96 6.55 -8.22 -1.18
N SER A 97 6.62 -7.47 -0.09
CA SER A 97 6.44 -8.00 1.27
C SER A 97 5.05 -8.62 1.45
N ALA A 98 3.99 -7.99 0.95
CA ALA A 98 2.65 -8.53 0.99
C ALA A 98 2.54 -9.82 0.16
N MET A 99 3.16 -9.86 -1.02
CA MET A 99 3.19 -11.05 -1.87
C MET A 99 3.93 -12.21 -1.19
N LEU A 100 5.07 -11.94 -0.55
CA LEU A 100 5.82 -12.93 0.23
C LEU A 100 5.02 -13.44 1.44
N PHE A 101 4.26 -12.58 2.11
CA PHE A 101 3.41 -12.98 3.22
C PHE A 101 2.29 -13.91 2.78
N VAL A 102 1.65 -13.62 1.65
CA VAL A 102 0.65 -14.51 1.03
C VAL A 102 1.28 -15.83 0.61
N LEU A 103 2.47 -15.80 0.00
CA LEU A 103 3.18 -17.01 -0.41
C LEU A 103 3.54 -17.88 0.81
N SER A 104 4.04 -17.27 1.87
CA SER A 104 4.35 -17.92 3.14
C SER A 104 3.11 -18.57 3.75
N ALA A 105 1.98 -17.84 3.80
CA ALA A 105 0.71 -18.37 4.27
C ALA A 105 0.23 -19.55 3.42
N CYS A 106 0.39 -19.49 2.09
CA CYS A 106 0.08 -20.61 1.19
C CYS A 106 0.93 -21.84 1.49
N ILE A 107 2.23 -21.67 1.71
CA ILE A 107 3.15 -22.77 2.03
C ILE A 107 2.76 -23.40 3.37
N VAL A 108 2.57 -22.61 4.42
CA VAL A 108 2.17 -23.13 5.75
C VAL A 108 0.85 -23.88 5.69
N MET A 109 -0.11 -23.35 4.94
CA MET A 109 -1.40 -24.01 4.71
C MET A 109 -1.27 -25.36 3.98
N TRP A 110 -0.30 -25.49 3.07
CA TRP A 110 -0.03 -26.74 2.36
C TRP A 110 0.86 -27.71 3.16
N SER A 111 1.66 -27.21 4.11
CA SER A 111 2.49 -28.05 4.98
C SER A 111 1.67 -28.95 5.89
N PHE A 112 0.50 -28.50 6.35
CA PHE A 112 -0.36 -29.27 7.25
C PHE A 112 -0.79 -30.62 6.68
N PRO A 113 -1.42 -30.70 5.48
CA PRO A 113 -1.77 -31.98 4.87
C PRO A 113 -0.54 -32.79 4.42
N PHE A 114 0.58 -32.13 4.11
CA PHE A 114 1.81 -32.82 3.74
C PHE A 114 2.40 -33.61 4.91
N VAL A 115 2.52 -32.99 6.10
CA VAL A 115 3.04 -33.65 7.30
C VAL A 115 2.15 -34.82 7.72
N THR A 116 0.83 -34.64 7.70
CA THR A 116 -0.11 -35.72 8.05
C THR A 116 -0.12 -36.85 7.01
N GLY A 117 0.15 -36.54 5.74
CA GLY A 117 0.29 -37.54 4.69
C GLY A 117 1.56 -38.37 4.84
N VAL A 118 2.71 -37.71 5.08
CA VAL A 118 4.00 -38.40 5.29
C VAL A 118 3.95 -39.28 6.53
N SER A 119 3.34 -38.80 7.63
CA SER A 119 3.21 -39.62 8.84
C SER A 119 2.33 -40.85 8.61
N ALA A 120 1.24 -40.74 7.85
CA ALA A 120 0.43 -41.90 7.46
C ALA A 120 1.27 -42.96 6.72
N ILE A 121 2.08 -42.55 5.75
CA ILE A 121 2.94 -43.47 4.98
C ILE A 121 3.98 -44.14 5.90
N SER A 122 4.60 -43.39 6.81
CA SER A 122 5.56 -43.95 7.77
C SER A 122 4.92 -44.99 8.69
N PHE A 123 3.70 -44.74 9.19
CA PHE A 123 2.95 -45.71 9.99
C PHE A 123 2.54 -46.94 9.18
N PHE A 124 2.20 -46.77 7.90
CA PHE A 124 1.88 -47.90 7.01
C PHE A 124 3.08 -48.83 6.83
N ILE A 125 4.26 -48.27 6.54
CA ILE A 125 5.49 -49.03 6.35
C ILE A 125 5.89 -49.69 7.68
N GLY A 126 5.82 -48.96 8.79
CA GLY A 126 6.10 -49.51 10.12
C GLY A 126 5.17 -50.66 10.49
N SER A 127 3.88 -50.55 10.16
CA SER A 127 2.90 -51.62 10.32
C SER A 127 3.26 -52.86 9.50
N LEU A 128 3.63 -52.68 8.22
CA LEU A 128 3.98 -53.78 7.35
C LEU A 128 5.20 -54.55 7.85
N VAL A 129 6.25 -53.82 8.27
CA VAL A 129 7.45 -54.41 8.87
C VAL A 129 7.12 -55.15 10.15
N SER A 130 6.25 -54.58 11.00
CA SER A 130 5.84 -55.20 12.26
C SER A 130 5.07 -56.51 12.03
N ILE A 131 4.17 -56.55 11.05
CA ILE A 131 3.38 -57.74 10.70
C ILE A 131 4.26 -58.84 10.09
N LEU A 132 5.15 -58.47 9.16
CA LEU A 132 6.07 -59.43 8.51
C LEU A 132 7.15 -59.95 9.46
N GLY A 133 7.60 -59.14 10.42
CA GLY A 133 8.61 -59.52 11.41
C GLY A 133 8.07 -60.35 12.57
N ALA A 134 6.77 -60.29 12.86
CA ALA A 134 6.19 -61.01 13.98
C ALA A 134 6.28 -62.55 13.93
N PRO A 135 6.12 -63.25 12.78
CA PRO A 135 6.31 -64.70 12.75
C PRO A 135 7.76 -65.10 13.08
N PHE A 136 8.74 -64.24 12.81
CA PHE A 136 10.14 -64.51 13.17
C PHE A 136 10.36 -64.41 14.69
N VAL A 137 9.76 -63.40 15.33
CA VAL A 137 9.85 -63.18 16.78
C VAL A 137 9.04 -64.20 17.58
N MET A 138 7.93 -64.71 17.03
CA MET A 138 7.13 -65.78 17.64
C MET A 138 7.92 -67.08 17.85
N VAL A 139 8.95 -67.34 17.03
CA VAL A 139 9.82 -68.53 17.17
C VAL A 139 10.66 -68.45 18.44
N GLU A 140 11.10 -67.26 18.84
CA GLU A 140 11.89 -67.06 20.06
C GLU A 140 10.99 -66.90 21.30
N THR A 141 9.99 -66.02 21.21
CA THR A 141 9.09 -65.69 22.32
C THR A 141 7.67 -65.42 21.85
N LEU A 142 6.80 -66.43 22.01
CA LEU A 142 5.37 -66.37 21.69
C LEU A 142 4.65 -65.09 22.18
N PRO A 143 4.74 -64.67 23.46
CA PRO A 143 4.01 -63.49 23.93
C PRO A 143 4.48 -62.18 23.27
N VAL A 144 5.77 -62.04 22.96
CA VAL A 144 6.33 -60.84 22.31
C VAL A 144 5.84 -60.76 20.86
N GLY A 145 5.79 -61.89 20.15
CA GLY A 145 5.27 -61.94 18.78
C GLY A 145 3.78 -61.59 18.68
N ILE A 146 2.95 -61.98 19.65
CA ILE A 146 1.52 -61.62 19.70
C ILE A 146 1.35 -60.11 19.91
N VAL A 147 2.11 -59.52 20.84
CA VAL A 147 2.09 -58.07 21.09
C VAL A 147 2.56 -57.30 19.86
N GLN A 148 3.60 -57.78 19.17
CA GLN A 148 4.11 -57.17 17.94
C GLN A 148 3.11 -57.22 16.77
N LEU A 149 2.35 -58.32 16.61
CA LEU A 149 1.24 -58.38 15.65
C LEU A 149 0.14 -57.38 16.01
N GLY A 150 -0.27 -57.34 17.28
CA GLY A 150 -1.29 -56.39 17.75
C GLY A 150 -0.87 -54.94 17.50
N LEU A 151 0.39 -54.61 17.77
CA LEU A 151 0.95 -53.28 17.52
C LEU A 151 1.00 -52.95 16.02
N GLY A 152 1.35 -53.92 15.18
CA GLY A 152 1.32 -53.77 13.73
C GLY A 152 -0.07 -53.46 13.19
N ILE A 153 -1.09 -54.20 13.64
CA ILE A 153 -2.51 -53.98 13.26
C ILE A 153 -3.00 -52.61 13.76
N ALA A 154 -2.64 -52.23 14.99
CA ALA A 154 -2.99 -50.93 15.56
C ALA A 154 -2.39 -49.77 14.74
N PHE A 155 -1.11 -49.87 14.35
CA PHE A 155 -0.48 -48.86 13.48
C PHE A 155 -1.08 -48.84 12.07
N MET A 156 -1.55 -49.98 11.55
CA MET A 156 -2.26 -50.03 10.27
C MET A 156 -3.58 -49.25 10.33
N GLY A 157 -4.35 -49.47 11.39
CA GLY A 157 -5.59 -48.74 11.65
C GLY A 157 -5.32 -47.24 11.80
N LEU A 158 -4.28 -46.87 12.55
CA LEU A 158 -3.88 -45.48 12.73
C LEU A 158 -3.48 -44.82 11.39
N SER A 159 -2.70 -45.51 10.56
CA SER A 159 -2.31 -45.04 9.23
C SER A 159 -3.52 -44.73 8.34
N ILE A 160 -4.50 -45.62 8.30
CA ILE A 160 -5.73 -45.42 7.50
C ILE A 160 -6.50 -44.21 8.01
N LEU A 161 -6.60 -44.06 9.33
CA LEU A 161 -7.32 -42.95 9.96
C LEU A 161 -6.63 -41.61 9.65
N LEU A 162 -5.29 -41.55 9.72
CA LEU A 162 -4.51 -40.37 9.30
C LEU A 162 -4.63 -40.08 7.80
N ALA A 163 -4.68 -41.10 6.96
CA ALA A 163 -4.87 -40.93 5.52
C ALA A 163 -6.26 -40.33 5.20
N LEU A 164 -7.32 -40.80 5.87
CA LEU A 164 -8.67 -40.23 5.74
C LEU A 164 -8.70 -38.76 6.20
N ILE A 165 -8.12 -38.45 7.36
CA ILE A 165 -7.99 -37.07 7.86
C ILE A 165 -7.26 -36.19 6.85
N THR A 166 -6.16 -36.69 6.26
CA THR A 166 -5.37 -35.96 5.27
C THR A 166 -6.18 -35.66 4.01
N THR A 167 -6.91 -36.64 3.46
CA THR A 167 -7.75 -36.42 2.28
C THR A 167 -8.92 -35.48 2.56
N TYR A 168 -9.49 -35.50 3.77
CA TYR A 168 -10.52 -34.57 4.20
C TYR A 168 -9.97 -33.13 4.31
N LEU A 169 -8.83 -32.95 4.99
CA LEU A 169 -8.16 -31.66 5.11
C LEU A 169 -7.80 -31.09 3.73
N TYR A 170 -7.23 -31.93 2.86
CA TYR A 170 -6.89 -31.55 1.48
C TYR A 170 -8.13 -31.07 0.70
N LYS A 171 -9.23 -31.83 0.72
CA LYS A 171 -10.48 -31.44 0.03
C LYS A 171 -11.04 -30.14 0.59
N LYS A 172 -11.01 -29.95 1.91
CA LYS A 172 -11.49 -28.72 2.57
C LYS A 172 -10.64 -27.51 2.15
N LEU A 173 -9.31 -27.63 2.14
CA LEU A 173 -8.39 -26.58 1.71
C LEU A 173 -8.62 -26.19 0.24
N VAL A 174 -8.71 -27.18 -0.66
CA VAL A 174 -9.00 -26.93 -2.08
C VAL A 174 -10.38 -26.30 -2.27
N GLY A 175 -11.38 -26.72 -1.48
CA GLY A 175 -12.73 -26.13 -1.50
C GLY A 175 -12.74 -24.65 -1.07
N ILE A 176 -11.99 -24.31 -0.03
CA ILE A 176 -11.81 -22.93 0.43
C ILE A 176 -11.14 -22.09 -0.67
N MET A 177 -10.05 -22.57 -1.26
CA MET A 177 -9.36 -21.93 -2.38
C MET A 177 -10.29 -21.68 -3.58
N LYS A 178 -11.09 -22.68 -3.96
CA LYS A 178 -12.06 -22.56 -5.08
C LYS A 178 -13.13 -21.51 -4.78
N THR A 179 -13.61 -21.45 -3.53
CA THR A 179 -14.61 -20.47 -3.09
C THR A 179 -14.04 -19.06 -3.06
N PHE A 180 -12.79 -18.91 -2.62
CA PHE A 180 -12.12 -17.61 -2.60
C PHE A 180 -11.89 -17.08 -4.03
N ARG A 181 -11.40 -17.94 -4.93
CA ARG A 181 -11.24 -17.64 -6.35
C ARG A 181 -12.56 -17.25 -7.02
N SER A 182 -13.64 -17.98 -6.76
CA SER A 182 -14.94 -17.67 -7.37
C SER A 182 -15.54 -16.36 -6.86
N LYS A 183 -15.39 -16.06 -5.57
CA LYS A 183 -15.78 -14.75 -4.99
C LYS A 183 -14.96 -13.61 -5.59
N LEU A 184 -13.64 -13.77 -5.69
CA LEU A 184 -12.76 -12.75 -6.26
C LEU A 184 -13.09 -12.49 -7.74
N GLY A 185 -13.31 -13.54 -8.53
CA GLY A 185 -13.75 -13.40 -9.92
C GLY A 185 -15.09 -12.68 -10.05
N ARG A 186 -16.05 -12.95 -9.15
CA ARG A 186 -17.36 -12.30 -9.14
C ARG A 186 -17.27 -10.80 -8.81
N VAL A 187 -16.45 -10.43 -7.83
CA VAL A 187 -16.21 -9.01 -7.44
C VAL A 187 -15.53 -8.23 -8.56
N ILE A 188 -14.58 -8.84 -9.26
CA ILE A 188 -13.93 -8.21 -10.42
C ILE A 188 -14.95 -7.97 -11.54
N ASN A 189 -15.80 -8.98 -11.83
CA ASN A 189 -16.81 -8.86 -12.89
C ASN A 189 -17.88 -7.81 -12.57
N GLU A 190 -18.35 -7.74 -11.31
CA GLU A 190 -19.33 -6.71 -10.88
C GLU A 190 -18.78 -5.29 -10.91
N LYS A 191 -17.47 -5.09 -10.73
CA LYS A 191 -16.84 -3.77 -10.89
C LYS A 191 -16.63 -3.39 -12.35
N VAL A 192 -16.31 -4.35 -13.22
CA VAL A 192 -16.12 -4.11 -14.66
C VAL A 192 -17.44 -3.77 -15.37
N VAL A 193 -18.56 -4.37 -14.96
CA VAL A 193 -19.89 -4.08 -15.54
C VAL A 193 -20.45 -2.72 -15.11
N ARG A 194 -19.88 -2.08 -14.08
CA ARG A 194 -20.38 -0.82 -13.51
C ARG A 194 -19.61 0.43 -13.99
N ILE A 195 -18.65 0.26 -14.89
CA ILE A 195 -17.84 1.33 -15.52
C ILE A 195 -18.27 1.40 -16.99
#